data_AF-A0A7V1LEQ1-F1
#
_entry.id   AF-A0A7V1LEQ1-F1
#
_cell.length_a   1.000
_cell.length_b   1.000
_cell.length_c   1.000
_cell.angle_alpha   90.00
_cell.angle_beta   90.00
_cell.angle_gamma   90.00
#
_symmetry.space_group_name_H-M   'P 1'
#
loop_
_entity.id
_entity.type
_entity.pdbx_description
1 polymer ?
#
loop_
_entity_poly.entity_id
_entity_poly.type
_entity_poly.pdbx_seq_one_letter_code
_entity_poly.pdbx_strand_id
1 'polypeptide(L)'
;MLLSNKKNLLTVKTFLVVFLFLCLSSPNVFAQTNSTKLNLSYRILLIGDAGNPTKNGQEPVLSALQKQLSIYPDKTTVLFLGDNIYPDGMPQKDSPERKEAERRLNELIKTIVNSNSNGIFIPGNHDWNNGDNDGWDRIKSVDKYIIDKKLKNVKMLPHNGCPGPKVVDLGDKIRLIIIDTDWWLNGNIQANKDNSKCNPVNEKSILDSLDSALKSKGKRFTIIAAHHPLESYGEHGGYFSWKQHIFPLRQLNRSLWIPLPVIGSLYPLLRKNGISPQDLSSDEYRNMINKIEGIISKYSNWIYAAGHEHSLQVLKGINDNYYLVSGFGTSAHHNYLTEGDKTIFAASEPGFMQLDFNNDGSIILSVISGKSGVPREIFKMNVK
;
A
#
# COMPACT_ATOMS: atom_id res chain seq x y z
N MET A 1 20.35 84.82 50.10
CA MET A 1 19.70 84.82 48.77
C MET A 1 19.55 83.37 48.34
N LEU A 2 18.41 82.71 48.55
CA LEU A 2 17.26 82.64 47.62
C LEU A 2 17.73 82.19 46.22
N LEU A 3 17.38 81.04 45.61
CA LEU A 3 16.25 80.11 45.76
C LEU A 3 16.61 78.70 45.21
N SER A 4 16.11 77.66 45.89
CA SER A 4 15.34 76.48 45.40
C SER A 4 15.29 76.24 43.87
N ASN A 5 15.47 75.04 43.28
CA ASN A 5 14.62 73.86 43.50
C ASN A 5 15.09 72.63 42.67
N LYS A 6 14.75 71.43 43.19
CA LYS A 6 14.62 70.09 42.59
C LYS A 6 15.86 69.25 42.18
N LYS A 7 16.01 68.12 42.88
CA LYS A 7 16.82 66.92 42.56
C LYS A 7 15.95 65.82 41.95
N ASN A 8 16.52 65.12 40.97
CA ASN A 8 16.36 63.71 40.53
C ASN A 8 17.10 63.64 39.16
N LEU A 9 17.82 62.61 38.72
CA LEU A 9 17.75 61.17 38.93
C LEU A 9 19.05 60.54 38.37
N LEU A 10 19.49 59.40 38.96
CA LEU A 10 20.28 58.26 38.41
C LEU A 10 21.47 58.49 37.45
N THR A 11 22.54 57.67 37.58
CA THR A 11 22.95 56.63 36.59
C THR A 11 24.37 56.09 36.90
N VAL A 12 24.42 54.79 37.20
CA VAL A 12 25.41 53.74 36.86
C VAL A 12 26.91 54.07 36.89
N LYS A 13 27.67 53.35 37.74
CA LYS A 13 29.12 53.15 37.58
C LYS A 13 29.46 51.66 37.47
N THR A 14 29.76 51.28 36.22
CA THR A 14 30.87 50.44 35.75
C THR A 14 31.26 49.21 36.58
N PHE A 15 30.91 48.01 36.09
CA PHE A 15 31.63 46.77 36.40
C PHE A 15 32.17 46.15 35.10
N LEU A 16 33.46 45.84 35.15
CA LEU A 16 34.31 45.34 34.09
C LEU A 16 33.93 43.89 33.74
N VAL A 17 33.74 43.60 32.45
CA VAL A 17 33.50 42.26 31.91
C VAL A 17 34.85 41.57 31.66
N VAL A 18 35.12 40.48 32.39
CA VAL A 18 36.13 39.47 32.01
C VAL A 18 35.46 38.11 32.15
N PHE A 19 34.94 37.58 31.04
CA PHE A 19 34.46 36.20 30.94
C PHE A 19 35.67 35.29 30.74
N LEU A 20 36.10 34.62 31.82
CA LEU A 20 37.10 33.57 31.75
C LEU A 20 36.41 32.26 31.30
N PHE A 21 36.88 31.74 30.17
CA PHE A 21 36.58 30.41 29.65
C PHE A 21 36.90 29.34 30.70
N LEU A 22 35.86 28.74 31.31
CA LEU A 22 35.96 27.48 32.03
C LEU A 22 35.37 26.39 31.15
N CYS A 23 36.28 25.71 30.43
CA CYS A 23 36.07 24.42 29.81
C CYS A 23 35.60 23.40 30.87
N LEU A 24 34.29 23.26 31.02
CA LEU A 24 33.69 22.05 31.58
C LEU A 24 33.61 21.03 30.47
N SER A 25 34.71 20.31 30.29
CA SER A 25 34.76 19.03 29.58
C SER A 25 33.87 18.04 30.30
N SER A 26 32.58 18.08 29.98
CA SER A 26 31.68 16.97 30.25
C SER A 26 32.16 15.82 29.36
N PRO A 27 32.58 14.65 29.89
CA PRO A 27 32.70 13.50 29.03
C PRO A 27 31.29 13.28 28.48
N ASN A 28 31.13 13.47 27.16
CA ASN A 28 30.00 12.93 26.44
C ASN A 28 30.04 11.42 26.72
N VAL A 29 29.30 10.98 27.73
CA VAL A 29 28.84 9.61 27.81
C VAL A 29 27.93 9.49 26.60
N PHE A 30 28.54 9.17 25.46
CA PHE A 30 27.83 8.46 24.42
C PHE A 30 27.34 7.20 25.12
N ALA A 31 26.08 7.22 25.53
CA ALA A 31 25.33 6.01 25.69
C ALA A 31 25.61 5.25 24.41
N GLN A 32 26.41 4.19 24.50
CA GLN A 32 26.46 3.19 23.46
C GLN A 32 25.01 2.80 23.30
N THR A 33 24.36 3.28 22.24
CA THR A 33 23.14 2.68 21.75
C THR A 33 23.59 1.25 21.53
N ASN A 34 23.24 0.38 22.47
CA ASN A 34 23.43 -1.06 22.33
C ASN A 34 23.01 -1.34 20.90
N SER A 35 23.99 -1.77 20.10
CA SER A 35 23.72 -2.32 18.80
C SER A 35 22.77 -3.47 19.09
N THR A 36 21.46 -3.20 18.96
CA THR A 36 20.41 -4.19 19.09
C THR A 36 20.70 -5.16 17.98
N LYS A 37 21.47 -6.18 18.35
CA LYS A 37 21.86 -7.33 17.55
C LYS A 37 20.61 -7.75 16.80
N LEU A 38 20.71 -7.72 15.46
CA LEU A 38 19.64 -7.93 14.50
C LEU A 38 18.59 -8.95 15.01
N ASN A 39 17.47 -8.46 15.54
CA ASN A 39 16.34 -9.33 15.93
C ASN A 39 15.43 -9.64 14.72
N LEU A 40 15.71 -9.06 13.55
CA LEU A 40 14.90 -9.28 12.35
C LEU A 40 15.20 -10.64 11.69
N SER A 41 14.16 -11.44 11.54
CA SER A 41 14.16 -12.65 10.72
C SER A 41 13.86 -12.34 9.26
N TYR A 42 12.78 -11.60 9.00
CA TYR A 42 12.34 -11.25 7.65
C TYR A 42 11.47 -10.00 7.66
N ARG A 43 11.48 -9.24 6.57
CA ARG A 43 10.65 -8.05 6.36
C ARG A 43 9.79 -8.17 5.11
N ILE A 44 8.53 -7.78 5.24
CA ILE A 44 7.62 -7.60 4.10
C ILE A 44 7.22 -6.14 4.03
N LEU A 45 7.41 -5.50 2.87
CA LEU A 45 6.86 -4.19 2.58
C LEU A 45 5.64 -4.34 1.68
N LEU A 46 4.59 -3.58 1.96
CA LEU A 46 3.28 -3.65 1.29
C LEU A 46 2.97 -2.30 0.68
N ILE A 47 2.79 -2.21 -0.63
CA ILE A 47 2.50 -0.95 -1.34
C ILE A 47 1.58 -1.24 -2.54
N GLY A 48 0.41 -0.63 -2.62
CA GLY A 48 -0.48 -0.67 -3.79
C GLY A 48 -0.50 0.67 -4.52
N ASP A 49 -1.04 0.68 -5.75
CA ASP A 49 -1.43 1.90 -6.45
C ASP A 49 -0.22 2.84 -6.69
N ALA A 50 0.93 2.22 -6.95
CA ALA A 50 2.19 2.89 -7.20
C ALA A 50 2.38 3.28 -8.68
N GLY A 51 1.45 2.90 -9.56
CA GLY A 51 1.62 2.92 -11.02
C GLY A 51 1.56 4.28 -11.73
N ASN A 52 1.57 5.40 -10.99
CA ASN A 52 1.56 6.75 -11.56
C ASN A 52 2.70 7.62 -10.99
N PRO A 53 3.96 7.13 -10.99
CA PRO A 53 5.06 7.90 -10.43
C PRO A 53 5.34 9.16 -11.26
N THR A 54 5.79 10.22 -10.57
CA THR A 54 6.17 11.49 -11.20
C THR A 54 7.13 11.31 -12.38
N LYS A 55 7.05 12.23 -13.35
CA LYS A 55 8.05 12.33 -14.44
C LYS A 55 9.33 13.04 -13.99
N ASN A 56 9.26 13.78 -12.88
CA ASN A 56 10.32 14.68 -12.44
C ASN A 56 11.06 14.08 -11.25
N GLY A 57 12.14 13.35 -11.54
CA GLY A 57 12.92 12.66 -10.51
C GLY A 57 12.28 11.34 -10.08
N GLN A 58 12.73 10.81 -8.95
CA GLN A 58 12.15 9.62 -8.34
C GLN A 58 10.92 10.00 -7.51
N GLU A 59 9.81 9.26 -7.67
CA GLU A 59 8.62 9.45 -6.83
C GLU A 59 8.99 9.40 -5.34
N PRO A 60 8.60 10.40 -4.51
CA PRO A 60 8.92 10.45 -3.08
C PRO A 60 8.61 9.14 -2.33
N VAL A 61 7.42 8.56 -2.55
CA VAL A 61 7.05 7.31 -1.87
C VAL A 61 7.98 6.17 -2.27
N LEU A 62 8.35 6.06 -3.55
CA LEU A 62 9.30 5.06 -4.03
C LEU A 62 10.72 5.31 -3.51
N SER A 63 11.13 6.56 -3.32
CA SER A 63 12.41 6.90 -2.67
C SER A 63 12.44 6.46 -1.21
N ALA A 64 11.36 6.68 -0.47
CA ALA A 64 11.22 6.22 0.91
C ALA A 64 11.18 4.69 1.00
N LEU A 65 10.49 4.03 0.07
CA LEU A 65 10.43 2.58 -0.05
C LEU A 65 11.82 1.99 -0.32
N GLN A 66 12.56 2.55 -1.28
CA GLN A 66 13.93 2.10 -1.60
C GLN A 66 14.82 2.14 -0.36
N LYS A 67 14.74 3.21 0.44
CA LYS A 67 15.52 3.34 1.69
C LYS A 67 15.19 2.23 2.69
N GLN A 68 13.91 1.86 2.84
CA GLN A 68 13.51 0.77 3.74
C GLN A 68 13.91 -0.61 3.22
N LEU A 69 13.82 -0.82 1.90
CA LEU A 69 14.29 -2.04 1.25
C LEU A 69 15.80 -2.26 1.43
N SER A 70 16.59 -1.19 1.32
CA SER A 70 18.06 -1.24 1.43
C SER A 70 18.59 -1.53 2.83
N ILE A 71 17.76 -1.54 3.89
CA ILE A 71 18.25 -1.80 5.26
C ILE A 71 18.66 -3.27 5.43
N TYR A 72 17.85 -4.21 4.91
CA TYR A 72 18.09 -5.66 5.02
C TYR A 72 17.77 -6.36 3.68
N PRO A 73 18.57 -6.11 2.62
CA PRO A 73 18.21 -6.49 1.25
C PRO A 73 17.94 -7.99 1.09
N ASP A 74 18.74 -8.85 1.71
CA ASP A 74 18.61 -10.31 1.60
C ASP A 74 17.44 -10.90 2.41
N LYS A 75 16.83 -10.10 3.28
CA LYS A 75 15.72 -10.50 4.18
C LYS A 75 14.44 -9.71 3.91
N THR A 76 14.37 -8.98 2.81
CA THR A 76 13.24 -8.10 2.51
C THR A 76 12.59 -8.46 1.18
N THR A 77 11.26 -8.59 1.19
CA THR A 77 10.43 -8.62 -0.02
C THR A 77 9.43 -7.47 0.00
N VAL A 78 9.29 -6.74 -1.09
CA VAL A 78 8.14 -5.85 -1.32
C VAL A 78 7.07 -6.56 -2.13
N LEU A 79 5.81 -6.40 -1.73
CA LEU A 79 4.63 -6.77 -2.49
C LEU A 79 4.00 -5.49 -3.04
N PHE A 80 3.96 -5.38 -4.36
CA PHE A 80 3.18 -4.36 -5.05
C PHE A 80 1.75 -4.89 -5.23
N LEU A 81 0.81 -4.36 -4.45
CA LEU A 81 -0.56 -4.86 -4.23
C LEU A 81 -1.55 -4.40 -5.31
N GLY A 82 -1.16 -4.46 -6.58
CA GLY A 82 -1.98 -4.03 -7.71
C GLY A 82 -1.80 -2.58 -8.12
N ASP A 83 -2.39 -2.29 -9.29
CA ASP A 83 -2.32 -1.01 -9.99
C ASP A 83 -0.89 -0.51 -10.19
N ASN A 84 -0.12 -1.38 -10.86
CA ASN A 84 1.29 -1.16 -11.12
C ASN A 84 1.53 -0.20 -12.28
N ILE A 85 0.53 -0.01 -13.16
CA ILE A 85 0.59 0.91 -14.29
C ILE A 85 -0.78 1.58 -14.49
N TYR A 86 -0.85 2.87 -14.19
CA TYR A 86 -2.02 3.67 -14.53
C TYR A 86 -1.93 4.23 -15.97
N PRO A 87 -3.06 4.64 -16.57
CA PRO A 87 -4.42 4.28 -16.16
C PRO A 87 -4.82 2.87 -16.64
N ASP A 88 -4.20 2.35 -17.70
CA ASP A 88 -4.78 1.23 -18.45
C ASP A 88 -3.78 0.07 -18.65
N GLY A 89 -2.91 -0.15 -17.67
CA GLY A 89 -1.97 -1.26 -17.71
C GLY A 89 -0.90 -1.12 -18.80
N MET A 90 -0.40 -2.26 -19.27
CA MET A 90 0.65 -2.33 -20.30
C MET A 90 0.05 -2.59 -21.69
N PRO A 91 -0.06 -1.60 -22.59
CA PRO A 91 -0.62 -1.79 -23.94
C PRO A 91 0.27 -2.66 -24.83
N GLN A 92 -0.23 -3.00 -26.02
CA GLN A 92 0.56 -3.63 -27.08
C GLN A 92 1.79 -2.79 -27.47
N LYS A 93 2.80 -3.44 -28.05
CA LYS A 93 4.13 -2.82 -28.28
C LYS A 93 4.12 -1.61 -29.22
N ASP A 94 3.16 -1.57 -30.13
CA ASP A 94 2.98 -0.55 -31.16
C ASP A 94 2.11 0.63 -30.70
N SER A 95 1.45 0.53 -29.54
CA SER A 95 0.64 1.63 -29.01
C SER A 95 1.51 2.82 -28.60
N PRO A 96 1.04 4.06 -28.83
CA PRO A 96 1.77 5.27 -28.43
C PRO A 96 1.92 5.41 -26.91
N GLU A 97 1.04 4.80 -26.12
CA GLU A 97 1.07 4.78 -24.65
C GLU A 97 2.14 3.83 -24.08
N ARG A 98 2.62 2.87 -24.88
CA ARG A 98 3.57 1.83 -24.46
C ARG A 98 4.81 2.39 -23.76
N LYS A 99 5.39 3.47 -24.32
CA LYS A 99 6.61 4.09 -23.77
C LYS A 99 6.40 4.62 -22.35
N GLU A 100 5.24 5.20 -22.08
CA GLU A 100 4.90 5.73 -20.76
C GLU A 100 4.58 4.60 -19.78
N ALA A 101 3.85 3.57 -20.20
CA ALA A 101 3.59 2.37 -19.39
C ALA A 101 4.89 1.68 -18.95
N GLU A 102 5.84 1.50 -19.89
CA GLU A 102 7.16 0.97 -19.57
C GLU A 102 7.96 1.89 -18.66
N ARG A 103 7.91 3.21 -18.85
CA ARG A 103 8.60 4.17 -17.95
C ARG A 103 8.12 3.99 -16.51
N ARG A 104 6.81 3.95 -16.30
CA ARG A 104 6.17 3.79 -14.98
C ARG A 104 6.62 2.51 -14.32
N LEU A 105 6.39 1.36 -14.99
CA LEU A 105 6.79 0.06 -14.46
C LEU A 105 8.30 -0.02 -14.18
N ASN A 106 9.13 0.55 -15.05
CA ASN A 106 10.58 0.56 -14.85
C ASN A 106 11.00 1.35 -13.60
N GLU A 107 10.24 2.36 -13.17
CA GLU A 107 10.53 3.10 -11.94
C GLU A 107 10.28 2.24 -10.69
N LEU A 108 9.19 1.46 -10.69
CA LEU A 108 8.89 0.49 -9.64
C LEU A 108 9.95 -0.63 -9.62
N ILE A 109 10.32 -1.17 -10.79
CA ILE A 109 11.38 -2.19 -10.92
C ILE A 109 12.73 -1.66 -10.43
N LYS A 110 13.10 -0.43 -10.80
CA LYS A 110 14.36 0.20 -10.34
C LYS A 110 14.41 0.30 -8.81
N THR A 111 13.28 0.55 -8.15
CA THR A 111 13.20 0.61 -6.69
C THR A 111 13.62 -0.72 -6.05
N ILE A 112 13.21 -1.85 -6.63
CA ILE A 112 13.60 -3.20 -6.19
C ILE A 112 15.06 -3.51 -6.53
N VAL A 113 15.48 -3.21 -7.77
CA VAL A 113 16.83 -3.54 -8.26
C VAL A 113 17.89 -2.74 -7.52
N ASN A 114 17.67 -1.44 -7.33
CA ASN A 114 18.63 -0.56 -6.65
C ASN A 114 18.76 -0.87 -5.15
N SER A 115 17.76 -1.51 -4.55
CA SER A 115 17.83 -1.95 -3.16
C SER A 115 18.43 -3.35 -3.00
N ASN A 116 18.66 -4.09 -4.09
CA ASN A 116 19.06 -5.51 -4.08
C ASN A 116 18.09 -6.41 -3.28
N SER A 117 16.82 -6.00 -3.14
CA SER A 117 15.80 -6.75 -2.41
C SER A 117 14.93 -7.57 -3.36
N ASN A 118 14.01 -8.35 -2.83
CA ASN A 118 13.04 -9.09 -3.64
C ASN A 118 11.76 -8.26 -3.85
N GLY A 119 11.11 -8.42 -5.00
CA GLY A 119 9.86 -7.76 -5.32
C GLY A 119 8.89 -8.66 -6.07
N ILE A 120 7.62 -8.57 -5.69
CA ILE A 120 6.52 -9.30 -6.31
C ILE A 120 5.43 -8.30 -6.70
N PHE A 121 5.09 -8.25 -7.98
CA PHE A 121 3.96 -7.50 -8.51
C PHE A 121 2.71 -8.38 -8.52
N ILE A 122 1.61 -7.87 -7.98
CA ILE A 122 0.27 -8.46 -8.04
C ILE A 122 -0.56 -7.54 -8.94
N PRO A 123 -1.39 -8.05 -9.85
CA PRO A 123 -2.22 -7.21 -10.71
C PRO A 123 -3.38 -6.56 -9.95
N GLY A 124 -3.75 -5.34 -10.36
CA GLY A 124 -5.00 -4.66 -9.98
C GLY A 124 -5.90 -4.36 -11.18
N ASN A 125 -7.05 -3.71 -10.96
CA ASN A 125 -8.03 -3.47 -12.01
C ASN A 125 -7.49 -2.57 -13.13
N HIS A 126 -6.62 -1.62 -12.82
CA HIS A 126 -5.99 -0.79 -13.85
C HIS A 126 -4.99 -1.59 -14.71
N ASP A 127 -4.32 -2.59 -14.12
CA ASP A 127 -3.44 -3.49 -14.89
C ASP A 127 -4.23 -4.35 -15.89
N TRP A 128 -5.49 -4.64 -15.56
CA TRP A 128 -6.49 -5.32 -16.41
C TRP A 128 -7.25 -4.39 -17.36
N ASN A 129 -6.78 -3.14 -17.56
CA ASN A 129 -7.50 -2.12 -18.34
C ASN A 129 -8.98 -1.99 -17.92
N ASN A 130 -9.24 -2.00 -16.61
CA ASN A 130 -10.56 -1.81 -16.02
C ASN A 130 -11.64 -2.78 -16.54
N GLY A 131 -11.24 -3.99 -16.95
CA GLY A 131 -12.17 -4.99 -17.47
C GLY A 131 -12.49 -4.86 -18.96
N ASP A 132 -11.78 -4.01 -19.72
CA ASP A 132 -11.97 -3.87 -21.17
C ASP A 132 -11.44 -5.09 -21.94
N ASN A 133 -11.87 -5.25 -23.19
CA ASN A 133 -11.72 -6.46 -24.01
C ASN A 133 -10.27 -6.96 -24.17
N ASP A 134 -9.27 -6.08 -24.02
CA ASP A 134 -7.85 -6.43 -24.11
C ASP A 134 -7.15 -6.61 -22.75
N GLY A 135 -7.87 -6.56 -21.63
CA GLY A 135 -7.31 -6.63 -20.28
C GLY A 135 -6.43 -7.85 -20.02
N TRP A 136 -6.82 -9.03 -20.52
CA TRP A 136 -5.99 -10.24 -20.43
C TRP A 136 -4.68 -10.11 -21.21
N ASP A 137 -4.71 -9.44 -22.37
CA ASP A 137 -3.50 -9.15 -23.14
C ASP A 137 -2.60 -8.13 -22.44
N ARG A 138 -3.17 -7.17 -21.69
CA ARG A 138 -2.40 -6.25 -20.84
C ARG A 138 -1.63 -6.99 -19.76
N ILE A 139 -2.29 -7.92 -19.05
CA ILE A 139 -1.66 -8.73 -18.01
C ILE A 139 -0.53 -9.59 -18.57
N LYS A 140 -0.76 -10.29 -19.69
CA LYS A 140 0.32 -11.04 -20.36
C LYS A 140 1.46 -10.13 -20.81
N SER A 141 1.15 -8.91 -21.25
CA SER A 141 2.15 -7.94 -21.69
C SER A 141 3.07 -7.49 -20.56
N VAL A 142 2.54 -7.23 -19.36
CA VAL A 142 3.37 -6.86 -18.19
C VAL A 142 4.15 -8.06 -17.65
N ASP A 143 3.54 -9.25 -17.54
CA ASP A 143 4.23 -10.45 -17.06
C ASP A 143 5.40 -10.82 -18.00
N LYS A 144 5.15 -10.82 -19.31
CA LYS A 144 6.18 -11.02 -20.32
C LYS A 144 7.28 -9.96 -20.23
N TYR A 145 6.92 -8.69 -20.04
CA TYR A 145 7.90 -7.61 -19.92
C TYR A 145 8.84 -7.81 -18.73
N ILE A 146 8.31 -8.24 -17.57
CA ILE A 146 9.11 -8.53 -16.38
C ILE A 146 10.01 -9.76 -16.61
N ILE A 147 9.47 -10.84 -17.20
CA ILE A 147 10.23 -12.05 -17.53
C ILE A 147 11.39 -11.75 -18.50
N ASP A 148 11.11 -10.98 -19.56
CA ASP A 148 12.10 -10.65 -20.61
C ASP A 148 13.29 -9.83 -20.06
N LYS A 149 13.13 -9.14 -18.92
CA LYS A 149 14.25 -8.46 -18.23
C LYS A 149 15.21 -9.41 -17.52
N LYS A 150 14.84 -10.68 -17.32
CA LYS A 150 15.70 -11.71 -16.70
C LYS A 150 16.24 -11.33 -15.32
N LEU A 151 15.45 -10.57 -14.54
CA LEU A 151 15.79 -10.18 -13.18
C LEU A 151 15.48 -11.33 -12.22
N LYS A 152 16.44 -11.73 -11.39
CA LYS A 152 16.25 -12.87 -10.46
C LYS A 152 15.34 -12.55 -9.28
N ASN A 153 15.30 -11.28 -8.88
CA ASN A 153 14.67 -10.78 -7.67
C ASN A 153 13.33 -10.06 -7.94
N VAL A 154 12.86 -10.04 -9.18
CA VAL A 154 11.62 -9.35 -9.58
C VAL A 154 10.73 -10.31 -10.35
N LYS A 155 9.46 -10.42 -9.95
CA LYS A 155 8.47 -11.26 -10.61
C LYS A 155 7.07 -10.67 -10.48
N MET A 156 6.19 -11.03 -11.40
CA MET A 156 4.75 -10.83 -11.25
C MET A 156 4.12 -12.15 -10.83
N LEU A 157 3.17 -12.14 -9.90
CA LEU A 157 2.40 -13.29 -9.49
C LEU A 157 0.93 -12.90 -9.24
N PRO A 158 -0.03 -13.74 -9.63
CA PRO A 158 0.15 -14.96 -10.43
C PRO A 158 0.55 -14.64 -11.89
N HIS A 159 1.18 -15.60 -12.57
CA HIS A 159 1.58 -15.43 -13.97
C HIS A 159 0.40 -15.55 -14.94
N ASN A 160 0.53 -14.99 -16.13
CA ASN A 160 -0.37 -15.16 -17.28
C ASN A 160 -1.86 -14.84 -17.04
N GLY A 161 -2.17 -13.98 -16.06
CA GLY A 161 -3.54 -13.66 -15.68
C GLY A 161 -4.26 -14.80 -14.94
N CYS A 162 -3.51 -15.73 -14.35
CA CYS A 162 -4.12 -16.76 -13.53
C CYS A 162 -4.72 -16.18 -12.24
N PRO A 163 -5.85 -16.72 -11.74
CA PRO A 163 -6.52 -16.21 -10.53
C PRO A 163 -5.71 -16.42 -9.24
N GLY A 164 -4.77 -17.37 -9.24
CA GLY A 164 -4.21 -17.92 -8.00
C GLY A 164 -5.20 -18.87 -7.30
N PRO A 165 -4.96 -19.23 -6.03
CA PRO A 165 -3.88 -18.74 -5.18
C PRO A 165 -2.50 -19.23 -5.63
N LYS A 166 -1.53 -18.32 -5.69
CA LYS A 166 -0.12 -18.67 -5.83
C LYS A 166 0.56 -18.64 -4.47
N VAL A 167 1.08 -19.80 -4.04
CA VAL A 167 1.81 -19.94 -2.78
C VAL A 167 3.29 -19.64 -2.96
N VAL A 168 3.85 -18.82 -2.07
CA VAL A 168 5.30 -18.58 -1.94
C VAL A 168 5.68 -18.69 -0.48
N ASP A 169 6.49 -19.69 -0.13
CA ASP A 169 7.03 -19.82 1.22
C ASP A 169 8.36 -19.07 1.33
N LEU A 170 8.43 -18.16 2.30
CA LEU A 170 9.65 -17.42 2.63
C LEU A 170 10.25 -18.05 3.88
N GLY A 171 11.02 -19.11 3.64
CA GLY A 171 11.57 -19.98 4.68
C GLY A 171 10.49 -20.80 5.39
N ASP A 172 10.67 -21.00 6.68
CA ASP A 172 9.79 -21.77 7.56
C ASP A 172 8.83 -20.89 8.39
N LYS A 173 8.94 -19.56 8.28
CA LYS A 173 8.17 -18.60 9.09
C LYS A 173 6.99 -17.95 8.37
N ILE A 174 7.09 -17.69 7.06
CA ILE A 174 6.09 -16.90 6.34
C ILE A 174 5.61 -17.66 5.11
N ARG A 175 4.29 -17.69 4.92
CA ARG A 175 3.63 -18.13 3.69
C ARG A 175 2.93 -16.94 3.06
N LEU A 176 3.26 -16.61 1.82
CA LEU A 176 2.46 -15.72 0.99
C LEU A 176 1.44 -16.54 0.21
N ILE A 177 0.20 -16.08 0.18
CA ILE A 177 -0.87 -16.58 -0.67
C ILE A 177 -1.32 -15.40 -1.53
N ILE A 178 -0.98 -15.43 -2.81
CA ILE A 178 -1.24 -14.33 -3.74
C ILE A 178 -2.45 -14.66 -4.60
N ILE A 179 -3.44 -13.77 -4.63
CA ILE A 179 -4.70 -13.95 -5.35
C ILE A 179 -4.89 -12.75 -6.28
N ASP A 180 -5.22 -13.02 -7.54
CA ASP A 180 -5.71 -12.00 -8.46
C ASP A 180 -7.22 -11.85 -8.25
N THR A 181 -7.59 -10.82 -7.51
CA THR A 181 -8.99 -10.52 -7.19
C THR A 181 -9.73 -9.86 -8.35
N ASP A 182 -9.04 -9.20 -9.28
CA ASP A 182 -9.71 -8.60 -10.42
C ASP A 182 -10.19 -9.67 -11.40
N TRP A 183 -9.50 -10.82 -11.45
CA TRP A 183 -10.03 -12.02 -12.08
C TRP A 183 -11.44 -12.35 -11.58
N TRP A 184 -11.80 -12.15 -10.31
CA TRP A 184 -13.15 -12.46 -9.82
C TRP A 184 -14.18 -11.41 -10.20
N LEU A 185 -13.79 -10.14 -10.23
CA LEU A 185 -14.71 -9.01 -10.43
C LEU A 185 -14.98 -8.72 -11.90
N ASN A 186 -14.05 -9.06 -12.80
CA ASN A 186 -14.18 -8.80 -14.23
C ASN A 186 -14.49 -10.07 -15.04
N GLY A 187 -15.75 -10.52 -14.96
CA GLY A 187 -16.34 -11.72 -15.59
C GLY A 187 -16.04 -11.98 -17.07
N ASN A 188 -15.89 -10.92 -17.86
CA ASN A 188 -16.02 -11.00 -19.33
C ASN A 188 -14.71 -11.35 -20.05
N ILE A 189 -13.57 -11.22 -19.39
CA ILE A 189 -12.24 -11.28 -20.02
C ILE A 189 -11.24 -12.17 -19.25
N GLN A 190 -11.76 -13.01 -18.35
CA GLN A 190 -10.95 -13.82 -17.45
C GLN A 190 -10.14 -14.90 -18.18
N ALA A 191 -8.95 -15.19 -17.66
CA ALA A 191 -8.21 -16.39 -18.03
C ALA A 191 -8.95 -17.66 -17.52
N ASN A 192 -9.37 -18.56 -18.41
CA ASN A 192 -10.03 -19.83 -18.12
C ASN A 192 -9.23 -21.00 -18.72
N LYS A 193 -9.74 -22.23 -18.68
CA LYS A 193 -9.04 -23.41 -19.25
C LYS A 193 -8.83 -23.33 -20.76
N ASP A 194 -9.70 -22.61 -21.46
CA ASP A 194 -9.74 -22.58 -22.91
C ASP A 194 -8.74 -21.56 -23.47
N ASN A 195 -8.50 -20.47 -22.75
CA ASN A 195 -7.56 -19.42 -23.15
C ASN A 195 -6.24 -19.44 -22.33
N SER A 196 -6.17 -20.19 -21.23
CA SER A 196 -4.97 -20.23 -20.37
C SER A 196 -4.62 -21.63 -19.86
N LYS A 197 -3.36 -21.82 -19.47
CA LYS A 197 -2.90 -23.04 -18.78
C LYS A 197 -3.00 -22.93 -17.25
N CYS A 198 -3.86 -22.05 -16.76
CA CYS A 198 -4.03 -21.83 -15.34
C CYS A 198 -4.63 -23.07 -14.67
N ASN A 199 -4.25 -23.28 -13.42
CA ASN A 199 -4.88 -24.26 -12.55
C ASN A 199 -4.69 -23.75 -11.11
N PRO A 200 -5.76 -23.37 -10.39
CA PRO A 200 -7.19 -23.42 -10.76
C PRO A 200 -7.65 -22.31 -11.72
N VAL A 201 -8.91 -22.38 -12.17
CA VAL A 201 -9.56 -21.57 -13.24
C VAL A 201 -11.07 -21.40 -13.09
N ASN A 202 -11.66 -21.99 -12.06
CA ASN A 202 -13.05 -21.73 -11.70
C ASN A 202 -13.13 -21.47 -10.20
N GLU A 203 -14.13 -20.70 -9.79
CA GLU A 203 -14.29 -20.21 -8.43
C GLU A 203 -14.20 -21.32 -7.37
N LYS A 204 -14.92 -22.45 -7.55
CA LYS A 204 -14.86 -23.57 -6.60
C LYS A 204 -13.44 -24.10 -6.45
N SER A 205 -12.76 -24.37 -7.57
CA SER A 205 -11.38 -24.88 -7.53
C SER A 205 -10.38 -23.87 -6.96
N ILE A 206 -10.63 -22.57 -7.12
CA ILE A 206 -9.83 -21.49 -6.51
C ILE A 206 -10.01 -21.52 -4.98
N LEU A 207 -11.25 -21.60 -4.50
CA LEU A 207 -11.57 -21.69 -3.07
C LEU A 207 -11.04 -22.97 -2.43
N ASP A 208 -11.18 -24.13 -3.08
CA ASP A 208 -10.61 -25.39 -2.62
C ASP A 208 -9.06 -25.32 -2.53
N SER A 209 -8.43 -24.63 -3.49
CA SER A 209 -6.98 -24.40 -3.49
C SER A 209 -6.55 -23.42 -2.39
N LEU A 210 -7.37 -22.41 -2.09
CA LEU A 210 -7.12 -21.46 -0.99
C LEU A 210 -7.20 -22.17 0.37
N ASP A 211 -8.25 -22.97 0.59
CA ASP A 211 -8.41 -23.81 1.79
C ASP A 211 -7.20 -24.74 1.94
N SER A 212 -6.78 -25.40 0.86
CA SER A 212 -5.60 -26.28 0.84
C SER A 212 -4.30 -25.54 1.15
N ALA A 213 -4.12 -24.32 0.62
CA ALA A 213 -2.93 -23.49 0.86
C ALA A 213 -2.84 -23.02 2.32
N LEU A 214 -3.98 -22.71 2.95
CA LEU A 214 -4.07 -22.35 4.36
C LEU A 214 -3.89 -23.56 5.27
N LYS A 215 -4.53 -24.68 4.95
CA LYS A 215 -4.42 -25.95 5.71
C LYS A 215 -2.99 -26.48 5.75
N SER A 216 -2.25 -26.35 4.65
CA SER A 216 -0.88 -26.88 4.52
C SER A 216 0.21 -25.92 4.99
N LYS A 217 -0.12 -24.78 5.64
CA LYS A 217 0.87 -23.76 6.02
C LYS A 217 1.87 -24.20 7.09
N GLY A 218 1.52 -25.22 7.88
CA GLY A 218 2.30 -25.63 9.05
C GLY A 218 2.32 -24.54 10.12
N LYS A 219 3.51 -24.17 10.61
CA LYS A 219 3.71 -23.11 11.62
C LYS A 219 3.88 -21.70 11.02
N ARG A 220 3.84 -21.58 9.69
CA ARG A 220 4.03 -20.29 9.02
C ARG A 220 2.90 -19.32 9.35
N PHE A 221 3.27 -18.06 9.57
CA PHE A 221 2.33 -16.95 9.52
C PHE A 221 1.95 -16.69 8.07
N THR A 222 0.67 -16.47 7.79
CA THR A 222 0.20 -16.29 6.41
C THR A 222 -0.05 -14.83 6.09
N ILE A 223 0.44 -14.36 4.95
CA ILE A 223 -0.01 -13.09 4.35
C ILE A 223 -0.77 -13.46 3.07
N ILE A 224 -2.07 -13.16 3.06
CA ILE A 224 -2.91 -13.26 1.89
C ILE A 224 -2.83 -11.90 1.19
N ALA A 225 -2.26 -11.85 0.00
CA ALA A 225 -2.00 -10.61 -0.73
C ALA A 225 -2.84 -10.57 -2.01
N ALA A 226 -3.57 -9.47 -2.17
CA ALA A 226 -4.48 -9.23 -3.28
C ALA A 226 -4.52 -7.74 -3.61
N HIS A 227 -5.28 -7.35 -4.63
CA HIS A 227 -5.50 -5.94 -4.92
C HIS A 227 -6.70 -5.38 -4.16
N HIS A 228 -7.84 -6.07 -4.21
CA HIS A 228 -9.12 -5.61 -3.67
C HIS A 228 -9.25 -5.85 -2.15
N PRO A 229 -9.48 -4.84 -1.31
CA PRO A 229 -9.64 -5.01 0.13
C PRO A 229 -10.94 -5.74 0.52
N LEU A 230 -10.93 -6.52 1.61
CA LEU A 230 -12.17 -7.12 2.14
C LEU A 230 -12.99 -6.16 3.00
N GLU A 231 -12.39 -5.05 3.40
CA GLU A 231 -13.00 -3.99 4.22
C GLU A 231 -12.27 -2.67 3.93
N SER A 232 -13.00 -1.56 3.83
CA SER A 232 -12.44 -0.23 3.63
C SER A 232 -13.39 0.86 4.14
N TYR A 233 -12.84 1.88 4.78
CA TYR A 233 -13.56 3.12 5.14
C TYR A 233 -13.26 4.29 4.19
N GLY A 234 -12.81 3.99 2.97
CA GLY A 234 -12.60 4.97 1.90
C GLY A 234 -13.75 5.01 0.89
N GLU A 235 -13.50 5.59 -0.29
CA GLU A 235 -14.53 5.89 -1.27
C GLU A 235 -15.10 4.63 -1.94
N HIS A 236 -14.26 3.61 -2.19
CA HIS A 236 -14.71 2.31 -2.70
C HIS A 236 -15.47 1.51 -1.63
N GLY A 237 -15.23 1.82 -0.35
CA GLY A 237 -16.06 1.36 0.78
C GLY A 237 -17.43 2.06 0.88
N GLY A 238 -17.72 3.03 0.01
CA GLY A 238 -18.96 3.80 0.02
C GLY A 238 -18.97 5.00 0.97
N TYR A 239 -17.79 5.43 1.45
CA TYR A 239 -17.65 6.59 2.32
C TYR A 239 -17.20 7.82 1.55
N PHE A 240 -18.03 8.87 1.56
CA PHE A 240 -17.77 10.12 0.84
C PHE A 240 -17.85 11.32 1.78
N SER A 241 -17.03 12.33 1.52
CA SER A 241 -17.05 13.59 2.25
C SER A 241 -18.31 14.40 1.94
N TRP A 242 -18.76 15.23 2.89
CA TRP A 242 -19.85 16.19 2.64
C TRP A 242 -19.57 17.10 1.44
N LYS A 243 -18.29 17.41 1.16
CA LYS A 243 -17.88 18.20 -0.01
C LYS A 243 -18.17 17.47 -1.31
N GLN A 244 -18.09 16.15 -1.36
CA GLN A 244 -18.42 15.37 -2.56
C GLN A 244 -19.92 15.32 -2.80
N HIS A 245 -20.74 15.30 -1.74
CA HIS A 245 -22.20 15.38 -1.85
C HIS A 245 -22.70 16.74 -2.38
N ILE A 246 -22.00 17.83 -2.00
CA ILE A 246 -22.41 19.18 -2.37
C ILE A 246 -21.70 19.65 -3.65
N PHE A 247 -20.45 19.26 -3.88
CA PHE A 247 -19.61 19.71 -5.00
C PHE A 247 -19.01 18.53 -5.79
N PRO A 248 -19.84 17.70 -6.45
CA PRO A 248 -19.39 16.45 -7.08
C PRO A 248 -18.39 16.70 -8.23
N LEU A 249 -18.51 17.82 -8.95
CA LEU A 249 -17.66 18.17 -10.09
C LEU A 249 -16.20 18.42 -9.70
N ARG A 250 -15.91 18.59 -8.41
CA ARG A 250 -14.53 18.72 -7.91
C ARG A 250 -13.70 17.46 -8.08
N GLN A 251 -14.34 16.30 -8.26
CA GLN A 251 -13.65 15.05 -8.62
C GLN A 251 -13.12 15.08 -10.05
N LEU A 252 -13.82 15.73 -10.98
CA LEU A 252 -13.38 15.89 -12.38
C LEU A 252 -12.37 17.03 -12.52
N ASN A 253 -12.60 18.14 -11.81
CA ASN A 253 -11.69 19.28 -11.79
C ASN A 253 -11.80 20.03 -10.46
N ARG A 254 -10.70 20.08 -9.71
CA ARG A 254 -10.63 20.64 -8.34
C ARG A 254 -11.09 22.09 -8.22
N SER A 255 -11.06 22.86 -9.31
CA SER A 255 -11.47 24.26 -9.37
C SER A 255 -12.99 24.45 -9.50
N LEU A 256 -13.75 23.41 -9.81
CA LEU A 256 -15.21 23.48 -10.03
C LEU A 256 -15.98 23.48 -8.70
N TRP A 257 -16.02 24.62 -8.02
CA TRP A 257 -16.83 24.87 -6.81
C TRP A 257 -18.30 25.15 -7.14
N ILE A 258 -18.92 24.25 -7.89
CA ILE A 258 -20.34 24.38 -8.28
C ILE A 258 -21.17 23.51 -7.33
N PRO A 259 -22.00 24.11 -6.45
CA PRO A 259 -22.84 23.34 -5.56
C PRO A 259 -23.98 22.70 -6.35
N LEU A 260 -24.03 21.37 -6.33
CA LEU A 260 -25.10 20.56 -6.89
C LEU A 260 -25.69 19.67 -5.78
N PRO A 261 -26.33 20.22 -4.74
CA PRO A 261 -27.00 19.40 -3.74
C PRO A 261 -28.09 18.54 -4.40
N VAL A 262 -28.43 17.39 -3.79
CA VAL A 262 -29.34 16.37 -4.35
C VAL A 262 -28.75 15.61 -5.55
N ILE A 263 -28.37 16.31 -6.63
CA ILE A 263 -27.73 15.70 -7.84
C ILE A 263 -26.33 15.17 -7.50
N GLY A 264 -25.55 15.92 -6.72
CA GLY A 264 -24.21 15.55 -6.29
C GLY A 264 -24.18 14.42 -5.27
N SER A 265 -25.30 14.16 -4.59
CA SER A 265 -25.47 12.95 -3.77
C SER A 265 -25.80 11.72 -4.60
N LEU A 266 -26.27 11.85 -5.85
CA LEU A 266 -26.63 10.72 -6.70
C LEU A 266 -25.42 9.83 -6.98
N TYR A 267 -24.27 10.39 -7.36
CA TYR A 267 -23.07 9.62 -7.65
C TYR A 267 -22.51 8.86 -6.42
N PRO A 268 -22.30 9.50 -5.24
CA PRO A 268 -22.00 8.80 -3.99
C PRO A 268 -23.03 7.73 -3.60
N LEU A 269 -24.33 7.99 -3.79
CA LEU A 269 -25.39 7.01 -3.49
C LEU A 269 -25.37 5.81 -4.46
N LEU A 270 -25.13 6.04 -5.76
CA LEU A 270 -25.00 4.98 -6.75
C LEU A 270 -23.77 4.09 -6.49
N ARG A 271 -22.62 4.69 -6.15
CA ARG A 271 -21.43 3.94 -5.73
C ARG A 271 -21.66 3.16 -4.44
N LYS A 272 -22.27 3.78 -3.42
CA LYS A 272 -22.69 3.08 -2.19
C LYS A 272 -23.71 1.95 -2.44
N ASN A 273 -24.44 2.00 -3.55
CA ASN A 273 -25.34 0.94 -3.99
C ASN A 273 -24.70 -0.05 -4.98
N GLY A 274 -23.38 0.04 -5.22
CA GLY A 274 -22.64 -0.95 -6.00
C GLY A 274 -22.75 -0.80 -7.51
N ILE A 275 -22.86 0.43 -8.03
CA ILE A 275 -22.89 0.66 -9.50
C ILE A 275 -21.61 0.21 -10.21
N SER A 276 -20.49 0.12 -9.49
CA SER A 276 -19.25 -0.45 -10.00
C SER A 276 -18.96 -1.80 -9.35
N PRO A 277 -18.54 -2.83 -10.11
CA PRO A 277 -17.97 -4.05 -9.55
C PRO A 277 -16.77 -3.81 -8.63
N GLN A 278 -16.15 -2.62 -8.72
CA GLN A 278 -15.02 -2.16 -7.93
C GLN A 278 -15.43 -1.54 -6.58
N ASP A 279 -16.73 -1.40 -6.32
CA ASP A 279 -17.25 -0.93 -5.03
C ASP A 279 -17.59 -2.12 -4.13
N LEU A 280 -17.22 -2.06 -2.84
CA LEU A 280 -17.47 -3.14 -1.85
C LEU A 280 -18.96 -3.47 -1.71
N SER A 281 -19.84 -2.54 -2.10
CA SER A 281 -21.29 -2.68 -2.11
C SER A 281 -21.87 -3.30 -3.39
N SER A 282 -21.06 -3.74 -4.36
CA SER A 282 -21.56 -4.53 -5.50
C SER A 282 -21.85 -5.98 -5.10
N ASP A 283 -22.72 -6.66 -5.84
CA ASP A 283 -23.06 -8.06 -5.57
C ASP A 283 -21.87 -8.99 -5.81
N GLU A 284 -21.11 -8.75 -6.88
CA GLU A 284 -19.92 -9.50 -7.27
C GLU A 284 -18.84 -9.41 -6.20
N TYR A 285 -18.55 -8.19 -5.73
CA TYR A 285 -17.53 -7.96 -4.69
C TYR A 285 -17.99 -8.51 -3.34
N ARG A 286 -19.24 -8.28 -2.91
CA ARG A 286 -19.77 -8.91 -1.68
C ARG A 286 -19.69 -10.43 -1.73
N ASN A 287 -20.03 -11.02 -2.88
CA ASN A 287 -19.92 -12.46 -3.09
C ASN A 287 -18.46 -12.95 -2.99
N MET A 288 -17.50 -12.21 -3.56
CA MET A 288 -16.07 -12.50 -3.39
C MET A 288 -15.65 -12.44 -1.92
N ILE A 289 -16.01 -11.38 -1.20
CA ILE A 289 -15.69 -11.20 0.22
C ILE A 289 -16.26 -12.37 1.03
N ASN A 290 -17.55 -12.65 0.90
CA ASN A 290 -18.22 -13.73 1.64
C ASN A 290 -17.56 -15.10 1.41
N LYS A 291 -17.14 -15.39 0.17
CA LYS A 291 -16.49 -16.66 -0.17
C LYS A 291 -15.07 -16.76 0.38
N ILE A 292 -14.28 -15.68 0.28
CA ILE A 292 -12.93 -15.63 0.84
C ILE A 292 -12.99 -15.70 2.38
N GLU A 293 -13.83 -14.88 3.01
CA GLU A 293 -14.05 -14.88 4.47
C GLU A 293 -14.53 -16.26 4.97
N GLY A 294 -15.43 -16.91 4.23
CA GLY A 294 -15.90 -18.27 4.54
C GLY A 294 -14.78 -19.33 4.56
N ILE A 295 -13.68 -19.12 3.84
CA ILE A 295 -12.50 -20.00 3.91
C ILE A 295 -11.53 -19.56 4.99
N ILE A 296 -11.13 -18.29 5.02
CA ILE A 296 -10.08 -17.81 5.94
C ILE A 296 -10.55 -17.82 7.41
N SER A 297 -11.87 -17.74 7.65
CA SER A 297 -12.48 -17.87 8.99
C SER A 297 -12.24 -19.22 9.67
N LYS A 298 -11.83 -20.25 8.92
CA LYS A 298 -11.48 -21.55 9.50
C LYS A 298 -10.07 -21.57 10.11
N TYR A 299 -9.28 -20.53 9.89
CA TYR A 299 -7.87 -20.46 10.25
C TYR A 299 -7.57 -19.18 11.05
N SER A 300 -6.46 -19.21 11.77
CA SER A 300 -5.88 -18.06 12.49
C SER A 300 -4.45 -17.78 12.01
N ASN A 301 -3.82 -16.74 12.55
CA ASN A 301 -2.44 -16.33 12.25
C ASN A 301 -2.26 -15.99 10.77
N TRP A 302 -3.12 -15.09 10.29
CA TRP A 302 -3.03 -14.54 8.95
C TRP A 302 -3.29 -13.03 8.92
N ILE A 303 -2.82 -12.38 7.86
CA ILE A 303 -3.16 -11.01 7.49
C ILE A 303 -3.69 -11.03 6.05
N TYR A 304 -4.73 -10.25 5.78
CA TYR A 304 -5.12 -9.92 4.41
C TYR A 304 -4.58 -8.53 4.05
N ALA A 305 -3.80 -8.42 2.98
CA ALA A 305 -3.18 -7.19 2.53
C ALA A 305 -3.63 -6.83 1.12
N ALA A 306 -4.10 -5.59 0.95
CA ALA A 306 -4.69 -5.07 -0.28
C ALA A 306 -4.25 -3.63 -0.61
N GLY A 307 -4.43 -3.23 -1.86
CA GLY A 307 -4.29 -1.86 -2.36
C GLY A 307 -5.66 -1.25 -2.64
N HIS A 308 -5.85 -0.76 -3.87
CA HIS A 308 -7.10 -0.30 -4.52
C HIS A 308 -7.68 0.99 -3.94
N GLU A 309 -7.86 1.04 -2.62
CA GLU A 309 -8.26 2.25 -1.94
C GLU A 309 -7.03 3.14 -1.71
N HIS A 310 -7.08 4.39 -2.16
CA HIS A 310 -5.98 5.36 -2.05
C HIS A 310 -5.83 5.94 -0.63
N SER A 311 -5.58 5.04 0.32
CA SER A 311 -5.43 5.30 1.75
C SER A 311 -4.54 4.23 2.43
N LEU A 312 -4.14 4.51 3.67
CA LEU A 312 -3.49 3.54 4.55
C LEU A 312 -4.44 3.22 5.71
N GLN A 313 -4.87 1.96 5.84
CA GLN A 313 -5.78 1.52 6.90
C GLN A 313 -5.33 0.22 7.54
N VAL A 314 -5.27 0.20 8.87
CA VAL A 314 -5.13 -1.02 9.67
C VAL A 314 -6.47 -1.29 10.32
N LEU A 315 -7.10 -2.39 9.93
CA LEU A 315 -8.46 -2.74 10.33
C LEU A 315 -8.48 -4.09 11.05
N LYS A 316 -9.36 -4.21 12.05
CA LYS A 316 -9.67 -5.49 12.69
C LYS A 316 -10.35 -6.39 11.67
N GLY A 317 -9.78 -7.56 11.44
CA GLY A 317 -10.38 -8.64 10.66
C GLY A 317 -11.14 -9.63 11.55
N ILE A 318 -11.60 -10.71 10.93
CA ILE A 318 -12.27 -11.81 11.65
C ILE A 318 -11.25 -12.65 12.45
N ASN A 319 -11.70 -13.28 13.54
CA ASN A 319 -10.89 -14.16 14.40
C ASN A 319 -9.57 -13.53 14.89
N ASP A 320 -9.61 -12.26 15.30
CA ASP A 320 -8.44 -11.49 15.77
C ASP A 320 -7.30 -11.31 14.75
N ASN A 321 -7.59 -11.54 13.46
CA ASN A 321 -6.66 -11.24 12.36
C ASN A 321 -6.82 -9.77 11.91
N TYR A 322 -6.05 -9.37 10.89
CA TYR A 322 -6.04 -7.98 10.41
C TYR A 322 -6.27 -7.89 8.91
N TYR A 323 -7.01 -6.84 8.53
CA TYR A 323 -7.13 -6.39 7.14
C TYR A 323 -6.29 -5.12 6.99
N LEU A 324 -5.37 -5.13 6.03
CA LEU A 324 -4.47 -4.03 5.73
C LEU A 324 -4.79 -3.47 4.36
N VAL A 325 -5.09 -2.17 4.31
CA VAL A 325 -5.26 -1.41 3.07
C VAL A 325 -4.05 -0.51 2.92
N SER A 326 -3.24 -0.73 1.89
CA SER A 326 -1.98 -0.01 1.67
C SER A 326 -1.89 0.52 0.24
N GLY A 327 -2.97 1.10 -0.28
CA GLY A 327 -3.11 1.54 -1.67
C GLY A 327 -2.71 2.99 -1.95
N PHE A 328 -1.78 3.57 -1.19
CA PHE A 328 -1.39 4.98 -1.38
C PHE A 328 0.07 5.14 -1.85
N GLY A 329 0.45 4.38 -2.87
CA GLY A 329 1.82 4.26 -3.35
C GLY A 329 2.39 5.43 -4.14
N THR A 330 1.59 6.44 -4.50
CA THR A 330 2.07 7.68 -5.14
C THR A 330 1.39 8.93 -4.58
N SER A 331 2.04 10.09 -4.75
CA SER A 331 1.48 11.39 -4.33
C SER A 331 0.33 11.90 -5.21
N ALA A 332 -0.01 11.20 -6.31
CA ALA A 332 -0.97 11.65 -7.31
C ALA A 332 -2.43 11.49 -6.87
N HIS A 333 -2.71 10.56 -5.96
CA HIS A 333 -4.07 10.21 -5.52
C HIS A 333 -4.48 11.06 -4.31
N HIS A 334 -5.73 11.52 -4.24
CA HIS A 334 -6.26 12.26 -3.10
C HIS A 334 -7.72 11.85 -2.87
N ASN A 335 -7.94 10.89 -1.98
CA ASN A 335 -9.28 10.40 -1.68
C ASN A 335 -9.68 10.71 -0.25
N TYR A 336 -10.99 10.82 -0.05
CA TYR A 336 -11.57 10.91 1.29
C TYR A 336 -11.37 9.60 2.04
N LEU A 337 -11.19 9.71 3.36
CA LEU A 337 -11.06 8.59 4.27
C LEU A 337 -11.79 8.95 5.57
N THR A 338 -12.53 7.99 6.12
CA THR A 338 -13.10 8.06 7.46
C THR A 338 -12.63 6.88 8.31
N GLU A 339 -13.04 6.87 9.58
CA GLU A 339 -12.85 5.76 10.49
C GLU A 339 -14.21 5.12 10.82
N GLY A 340 -14.19 3.86 11.25
CA GLY A 340 -15.34 3.14 11.78
C GLY A 340 -14.97 2.14 12.87
N ASP A 341 -15.88 1.24 13.18
CA ASP A 341 -15.82 0.31 14.31
C ASP A 341 -14.64 -0.68 14.26
N LYS A 342 -14.18 -1.04 13.06
CA LYS A 342 -13.02 -1.91 12.85
C LYS A 342 -11.70 -1.15 12.73
N THR A 343 -11.71 0.18 12.69
CA THR A 343 -10.48 0.97 12.49
C THR A 343 -9.55 0.87 13.69
N ILE A 344 -8.31 0.48 13.45
CA ILE A 344 -7.18 0.59 14.39
C ILE A 344 -6.35 1.83 14.04
N PHE A 345 -6.14 2.06 12.74
CA PHE A 345 -5.45 3.21 12.20
C PHE A 345 -5.97 3.54 10.80
N ALA A 346 -6.06 4.83 10.46
CA ALA A 346 -6.42 5.32 9.14
C ALA A 346 -5.64 6.60 8.80
N ALA A 347 -5.08 6.69 7.59
CA ALA A 347 -4.42 7.90 7.09
C ALA A 347 -4.60 8.08 5.58
N SER A 348 -4.97 9.31 5.19
CA SER A 348 -4.92 9.77 3.79
C SER A 348 -3.57 10.46 3.56
N GLU A 349 -2.49 9.69 3.64
CA GLU A 349 -1.11 10.13 3.41
C GLU A 349 -0.36 9.11 2.52
N PRO A 350 0.36 9.55 1.46
CA PRO A 350 1.12 8.64 0.62
C PRO A 350 2.20 7.88 1.39
N GLY A 351 2.26 6.57 1.20
CA GLY A 351 3.10 5.69 2.00
C GLY A 351 2.88 4.21 1.72
N PHE A 352 3.35 3.39 2.65
CA PHE A 352 3.33 1.93 2.57
C PHE A 352 3.35 1.31 3.98
N MET A 353 3.10 0.02 4.08
CA MET A 353 3.20 -0.72 5.35
C MET A 353 4.40 -1.64 5.39
N GLN A 354 4.90 -1.89 6.60
CA GLN A 354 6.04 -2.76 6.89
C GLN A 354 5.65 -3.78 7.94
N LEU A 355 5.88 -5.05 7.65
CA LEU A 355 5.77 -6.17 8.58
C LEU A 355 7.16 -6.72 8.87
N ASP A 356 7.62 -6.56 10.10
CA ASP A 356 8.89 -7.09 10.60
C ASP A 356 8.63 -8.35 11.43
N PHE A 357 9.10 -9.49 10.93
CA PHE A 357 9.06 -10.77 11.60
C PHE A 357 10.37 -10.96 12.36
N ASN A 358 10.31 -11.03 13.68
CA ASN A 358 11.49 -11.12 14.53
C ASN A 358 11.89 -12.58 14.81
N ASN A 359 13.10 -12.77 15.34
CA ASN A 359 13.64 -14.08 15.68
C ASN A 359 12.95 -14.70 16.90
N ASP A 360 12.44 -13.85 17.81
CA ASP A 360 11.63 -14.24 18.97
C ASP A 360 10.17 -14.64 18.61
N GLY A 361 9.79 -14.52 17.33
CA GLY A 361 8.45 -14.83 16.84
C GLY A 361 7.46 -13.67 16.89
N SER A 362 7.84 -12.53 17.48
CA SER A 362 7.00 -11.33 17.43
C SER A 362 6.93 -10.77 16.00
N ILE A 363 5.77 -10.19 15.66
CA ILE A 363 5.52 -9.54 14.38
C ILE A 363 5.14 -8.10 14.68
N ILE A 364 5.86 -7.17 14.05
CA ILE A 364 5.64 -5.73 14.20
C ILE A 364 5.09 -5.19 12.89
N LEU A 365 3.92 -4.57 12.94
CA LEU A 365 3.35 -3.79 11.84
C LEU A 365 3.67 -2.31 12.06
N SER A 366 4.28 -1.67 11.06
CA SER A 366 4.49 -0.23 11.00
C SER A 366 3.85 0.36 9.75
N VAL A 367 3.25 1.54 9.87
CA VAL A 367 2.79 2.33 8.73
C VAL A 367 3.80 3.45 8.50
N ILE A 368 4.29 3.55 7.26
CA ILE A 368 5.37 4.44 6.88
C ILE A 368 4.84 5.47 5.89
N SER A 369 4.88 6.75 6.28
CA SER A 369 4.71 7.84 5.32
C SER A 369 5.95 7.94 4.43
N GLY A 370 5.71 8.05 3.12
CA GLY A 370 6.72 8.30 2.09
C GLY A 370 6.64 9.69 1.48
N LYS A 371 5.71 10.53 1.95
CA LYS A 371 5.36 11.84 1.35
C LYS A 371 6.56 12.77 1.12
N SER A 372 7.57 12.73 1.97
CA SER A 372 8.76 13.59 1.88
C SER A 372 9.95 12.98 1.14
N GLY A 373 9.83 11.75 0.62
CA GLY A 373 10.98 11.01 0.09
C GLY A 373 11.84 10.33 1.16
N VAL A 374 11.51 10.52 2.43
CA VAL A 374 12.20 9.92 3.59
C VAL A 374 11.17 9.13 4.38
N PRO A 375 11.45 7.85 4.72
CA PRO A 375 10.48 7.04 5.46
C PRO A 375 10.28 7.61 6.86
N ARG A 376 9.02 7.87 7.22
CA ARG A 376 8.62 8.31 8.56
C ARG A 376 7.55 7.36 9.10
N GLU A 377 7.84 6.67 10.20
CA GLU A 377 6.84 5.85 10.89
C GLU A 377 5.74 6.76 11.45
N ILE A 378 4.49 6.49 11.09
CA ILE A 378 3.30 7.24 11.55
C ILE A 378 2.38 6.39 12.43
N PHE A 379 2.58 5.08 12.44
CA PHE A 379 1.88 4.15 13.31
C PHE A 379 2.71 2.88 13.48
N LYS A 380 2.57 2.23 14.64
CA LYS A 380 3.24 0.98 14.97
C LYS A 380 2.41 0.14 15.93
N MET A 381 2.33 -1.17 15.70
CA MET A 381 1.72 -2.12 16.63
C MET A 381 2.36 -3.50 16.55
N ASN A 382 2.19 -4.29 17.61
CA ASN A 382 2.44 -5.73 17.55
C ASN A 382 1.22 -6.42 16.92
N VAL A 383 1.46 -7.31 15.97
CA VAL A 383 0.46 -8.25 15.47
C VAL A 383 0.38 -9.39 16.49
N LYS A 384 -0.83 -9.62 17.00
CA LYS A 384 -1.10 -10.63 18.02
C LYS A 384 -1.12 -12.05 17.46
#